data_AF-A0A7G7W3Y9-F1
#
_entry.id   AF-A0A7G7W3Y9-F1
#
_cell.length_a   1.000
_cell.length_b   1.000
_cell.length_c   1.000
_cell.angle_alpha   90.00
_cell.angle_beta   90.00
_cell.angle_gamma   90.00
#
_symmetry.space_group_name_H-M   'P 1'
#
loop_
_entity.id
_entity.type
_entity.pdbx_description
1 polymer ?
#
loop_
_entity_poly.entity_id
_entity_poly.type
_entity_poly.pdbx_seq_one_letter_code
_entity_poly.pdbx_strand_id
1 'polypeptide(L)'
;MKMLIPLSQQQFFGSFIHWSMLCSTTLLLPSPLGHHYYSGCYLLAFGLMLLLLLHAGYRRGYPLQTWLVLLAASTLAFIVGTKLITLPTEAWPALLHGIWPDSTARSVLGGGLGFVGALLVLRRWLGFRWHVVDAFAGPLCAGLVVQCIGCLLTGCCFGAPTDGSWGLTYAAGTLPYQLQLQQGLLDTHAAHSLAVHPTQLYTLLLCAGVWLVLHLTRHRQWPAGSRALLQAGLLVAGRLLIEFWRDPAGEPVGSSVVALGRLQMLQLQWLLLPCAVLLLGSWLWLIRYATPTPDEAPENRPVRNLLGALGLLAFAALLPAGALTLPELLVVKAVLLAVVVLATATILRGALAARRAGLPLAALAVVLLFSNQIPADTTSNEQHWSFTVGAGNGEFAREQQPYDNEGCGSPPPTQPFRHSYRSVSVDATSSWKPDPTDRPEAENEAGLRLMVGRDQQHTIGRPDTVKSTFLFAINPHYMLNRRWFGIGGGLLLGTLGYSKTAGDTYQPLVAAPHFTTWIGRREYLYVQGDVNTPTQGLGNPALRVGVGSRFRSSGRYSVLLGMSTGSGYPTPPGVNDKAFFVESSLQISPRWQVQPYLTLGGREFRQAHVQLRYALPPRNR
;
A
#
# COMPACT_ATOMS: atom_id res chain seq x y z
N MET A 1 -46.44 3.47 -0.86
CA MET A 1 -47.10 2.67 0.20
C MET A 1 -46.63 3.26 1.54
N LYS A 2 -47.48 4.06 2.18
CA LYS A 2 -47.19 4.74 3.46
C LYS A 2 -47.11 3.69 4.56
N MET A 3 -45.95 3.53 5.19
CA MET A 3 -45.78 2.62 6.33
C MET A 3 -45.77 3.46 7.61
N LEU A 4 -46.93 3.48 8.28
CA LEU A 4 -47.15 4.04 9.61
C LEU A 4 -46.37 3.19 10.64
N ILE A 5 -45.44 3.81 11.36
CA ILE A 5 -44.82 3.24 12.57
C ILE A 5 -45.63 3.78 13.77
N PRO A 6 -46.08 2.93 14.70
CA PRO A 6 -46.97 3.36 15.77
C PRO A 6 -46.21 4.14 16.87
N LEU A 7 -46.71 5.34 17.15
CA LEU A 7 -46.43 6.15 18.33
C LEU A 7 -47.00 5.45 19.58
N SER A 8 -46.17 4.78 20.38
CA SER A 8 -46.62 4.30 21.72
C SER A 8 -45.54 4.07 22.78
N GLN A 9 -44.41 4.79 22.70
CA GLN A 9 -43.38 4.77 23.77
C GLN A 9 -43.09 6.16 24.38
N GLN A 10 -43.67 7.25 23.84
CA GLN A 10 -43.45 8.62 24.34
C GLN A 10 -44.36 9.06 25.50
N GLN A 11 -45.28 8.21 25.99
CA GLN A 11 -46.35 8.64 26.92
C GLN A 11 -46.16 8.31 28.40
N PHE A 12 -45.02 7.77 28.85
CA PHE A 12 -44.89 7.33 30.27
C PHE A 12 -44.13 8.27 31.22
N PHE A 13 -43.64 9.42 30.76
CA PHE A 13 -42.94 10.40 31.63
C PHE A 13 -43.42 11.85 31.43
N GLY A 14 -44.72 12.05 31.24
CA GLY A 14 -45.32 13.38 31.08
C GLY A 14 -46.37 13.68 32.12
N SER A 15 -45.99 14.00 33.36
CA SER A 15 -46.80 14.86 34.23
C SER A 15 -45.98 15.37 35.41
N PHE A 16 -46.08 16.68 35.67
CA PHE A 16 -45.48 17.45 36.78
C PHE A 16 -43.96 17.64 36.71
N ILE A 17 -43.50 18.82 36.27
CA ILE A 17 -43.22 19.97 37.14
C ILE A 17 -42.78 21.16 36.26
N HIS A 18 -43.43 22.31 36.43
CA HIS A 18 -42.91 23.61 36.00
C HIS A 18 -41.66 23.95 36.84
N TRP A 19 -40.46 23.81 36.28
CA TRP A 19 -39.26 24.46 36.82
C TRP A 19 -38.73 25.45 35.78
N SER A 20 -38.95 26.72 36.08
CA SER A 20 -38.24 27.86 35.53
C SER A 20 -36.74 27.76 35.77
N MET A 21 -35.96 27.97 34.71
CA MET A 21 -34.57 28.46 34.74
C MET A 21 -33.62 27.72 35.69
N LEU A 22 -33.31 26.46 35.40
CA LEU A 22 -32.01 25.91 35.77
C LEU A 22 -31.12 26.02 34.54
N CYS A 23 -29.94 26.64 34.73
CA CYS A 23 -28.92 26.85 33.73
C CYS A 23 -28.49 25.49 33.14
N SER A 24 -29.15 25.06 32.06
CA SER A 24 -28.75 23.90 31.28
C SER A 24 -27.41 24.23 30.63
N THR A 25 -26.33 23.64 31.12
CA THR A 25 -25.00 23.73 30.50
C THR A 25 -25.02 22.96 29.18
N THR A 26 -25.61 23.55 28.14
CA THR A 26 -25.52 23.06 26.78
C THR A 26 -24.22 23.57 26.17
N LEU A 27 -23.28 22.66 25.94
CA LEU A 27 -22.03 22.99 25.28
C LEU A 27 -22.25 22.98 23.76
N LEU A 28 -22.07 24.14 23.15
CA LEU A 28 -22.14 24.32 21.70
C LEU A 28 -20.80 23.97 21.05
N LEU A 29 -20.83 23.02 20.11
CA LEU A 29 -19.65 22.55 19.40
C LEU A 29 -19.46 23.29 18.05
N PRO A 30 -18.21 23.48 17.60
CA PRO A 30 -17.91 24.16 16.34
C PRO A 30 -18.47 23.38 15.14
N SER A 31 -18.77 24.09 14.05
CA SER A 31 -19.26 23.45 12.82
C SER A 31 -18.13 22.65 12.15
N PRO A 32 -18.42 21.42 11.65
CA PRO A 32 -17.45 20.65 10.87
C PRO A 32 -17.36 21.11 9.40
N LEU A 33 -18.22 22.02 8.96
CA LEU A 33 -18.22 22.58 7.61
C LEU A 33 -16.91 23.32 7.35
N GLY A 34 -16.11 22.83 6.39
CA GLY A 34 -14.81 23.41 6.03
C GLY A 34 -13.61 22.91 6.84
N HIS A 35 -13.82 22.05 7.84
CA HIS A 35 -12.74 21.54 8.71
C HIS A 35 -12.71 20.01 8.77
N HIS A 36 -11.54 19.41 8.53
CA HIS A 36 -11.37 17.95 8.50
C HIS A 36 -11.04 17.34 9.88
N TYR A 37 -11.80 17.67 10.91
CA TYR A 37 -11.56 17.19 12.28
C TYR A 37 -11.52 15.66 12.39
N TYR A 38 -12.44 14.97 11.70
CA TYR A 38 -12.49 13.51 11.69
C TYR A 38 -11.21 12.88 11.13
N SER A 39 -10.80 13.30 9.93
CA SER A 39 -9.61 12.74 9.26
C SER A 39 -8.33 13.02 10.04
N GLY A 40 -8.21 14.22 10.63
CA GLY A 40 -7.07 14.58 11.48
C GLY A 40 -6.98 13.71 12.73
N CYS A 41 -8.08 13.60 13.48
CA CYS A 41 -8.13 12.76 14.68
C CYS A 41 -7.95 11.28 14.35
N TYR A 42 -8.44 10.83 13.19
CA TYR A 42 -8.25 9.46 12.70
C TYR A 42 -6.76 9.14 12.49
N LEU A 43 -6.03 10.00 11.76
CA LEU A 43 -4.60 9.81 11.55
C LEU A 43 -3.82 9.87 12.87
N LEU A 44 -4.18 10.77 13.78
CA LEU A 44 -3.58 10.87 15.10
C LEU A 44 -3.86 9.63 15.96
N ALA A 45 -5.09 9.11 15.95
CA ALA A 45 -5.48 7.93 16.72
C ALA A 45 -4.72 6.69 16.26
N PHE A 46 -4.68 6.42 14.94
CA PHE A 46 -3.91 5.30 14.39
C PHE A 46 -2.41 5.48 14.56
N GLY A 47 -1.90 6.71 14.40
CA GLY A 47 -0.49 7.04 14.63
C GLY A 47 -0.07 6.79 16.09
N LEU A 48 -0.83 7.30 17.05
CA LEU A 48 -0.60 7.08 18.49
C LEU A 48 -0.66 5.60 18.84
N MET A 49 -1.71 4.90 18.37
CA MET A 49 -1.88 3.47 18.60
C MET A 49 -0.68 2.68 18.06
N LEU A 50 -0.23 2.96 16.83
CA LEU A 50 0.92 2.29 16.22
C LEU A 50 2.21 2.58 17.00
N LEU A 51 2.45 3.83 17.40
CA LEU A 51 3.63 4.21 18.21
C LEU A 51 3.67 3.47 19.55
N LEU A 52 2.53 3.40 20.24
CA LEU A 52 2.42 2.67 21.51
C LEU A 52 2.59 1.16 21.32
N LEU A 53 2.09 0.60 20.23
CA LEU A 53 2.28 -0.82 19.88
C LEU A 53 3.73 -1.14 19.51
N LEU A 54 4.41 -0.25 18.79
CA LEU A 54 5.84 -0.40 18.51
C LEU A 54 6.67 -0.32 19.80
N HIS A 55 6.34 0.61 20.70
CA HIS A 55 6.97 0.69 22.02
C HIS A 55 6.71 -0.57 22.85
N ALA A 56 5.48 -1.09 22.86
CA ALA A 56 5.12 -2.30 23.57
C ALA A 56 5.85 -3.53 23.02
N GLY A 57 5.94 -3.67 21.70
CA GLY A 57 6.70 -4.74 21.04
C GLY A 57 8.20 -4.67 21.36
N TYR A 58 8.78 -3.46 21.36
CA TYR A 58 10.18 -3.24 21.73
C TYR A 58 10.45 -3.63 23.20
N ARG A 59 9.60 -3.18 24.13
CA ARG A 59 9.70 -3.52 25.57
C ARG A 59 9.61 -5.03 25.85
N ARG A 60 8.87 -5.76 25.02
CA ARG A 60 8.68 -7.22 25.13
C ARG A 60 9.70 -8.03 24.34
N GLY A 61 10.63 -7.38 23.64
CA GLY A 61 11.66 -8.06 22.86
C GLY A 61 11.12 -8.79 21.62
N TYR A 62 9.96 -8.39 21.10
CA TYR A 62 9.40 -9.03 19.91
C TYR A 62 10.23 -8.69 18.66
N PRO A 63 10.48 -9.67 17.77
CA PRO A 63 11.17 -9.41 16.51
C PRO A 63 10.36 -8.44 15.66
N LEU A 64 10.96 -7.30 15.33
CA LEU A 64 10.28 -6.16 14.70
C LEU A 64 9.55 -6.52 13.40
N GLN A 65 10.13 -7.40 12.57
CA GLN A 65 9.48 -7.85 11.32
C GLN A 65 8.18 -8.60 11.57
N THR A 66 8.22 -9.66 12.39
CA THR A 66 7.06 -10.49 12.72
C THR A 66 5.97 -9.64 13.37
N TRP A 67 6.38 -8.71 14.25
CA TRP A 67 5.49 -7.77 14.90
C TRP A 67 4.80 -6.84 13.91
N LEU A 68 5.55 -6.23 13.00
CA LEU A 68 5.01 -5.32 11.99
C LEU A 68 4.03 -6.01 11.02
N VAL A 69 4.29 -7.26 10.62
CA VAL A 69 3.33 -8.03 9.80
C VAL A 69 2.01 -8.21 10.54
N LEU A 70 2.07 -8.56 11.84
CA LEU A 70 0.87 -8.71 12.66
C LEU A 70 0.13 -7.37 12.82
N LEU A 71 0.85 -6.27 13.05
CA LEU A 71 0.29 -4.92 13.14
C LEU A 71 -0.38 -4.48 11.83
N ALA A 72 0.29 -4.65 10.70
CA ALA A 72 -0.24 -4.31 9.38
C ALA A 72 -1.52 -5.07 9.07
N ALA A 73 -1.50 -6.39 9.29
CA ALA A 73 -2.64 -7.24 9.00
C ALA A 73 -3.84 -6.97 9.89
N SER A 74 -3.62 -6.86 11.20
CA SER A 74 -4.69 -6.57 12.15
C SER A 74 -5.28 -5.18 11.95
N THR A 75 -4.47 -4.18 11.59
CA THR A 75 -4.92 -2.83 11.22
C THR A 75 -5.75 -2.84 9.93
N LEU A 76 -5.28 -3.53 8.89
CA LEU A 76 -6.00 -3.64 7.63
C LEU A 76 -7.34 -4.38 7.81
N ALA A 77 -7.34 -5.48 8.58
CA ALA A 77 -8.55 -6.22 8.91
C ALA A 77 -9.53 -5.40 9.75
N PHE A 78 -9.04 -4.56 10.67
CA PHE A 78 -9.87 -3.59 11.39
C PHE A 78 -10.56 -2.63 10.41
N ILE A 79 -9.79 -1.95 9.55
CA ILE A 79 -10.34 -0.95 8.62
C ILE A 79 -11.37 -1.58 7.69
N VAL A 80 -11.03 -2.70 7.07
CA VAL A 80 -11.95 -3.44 6.18
C VAL A 80 -13.18 -3.91 6.94
N GLY A 81 -13.00 -4.44 8.16
CA GLY A 81 -14.08 -4.91 9.03
C GLY A 81 -15.08 -3.81 9.38
N THR A 82 -14.62 -2.56 9.59
CA THR A 82 -15.54 -1.44 9.91
C THR A 82 -16.57 -1.16 8.81
N LYS A 83 -16.23 -1.48 7.55
CA LYS A 83 -17.09 -1.25 6.39
C LYS A 83 -17.92 -2.49 6.05
N LEU A 84 -17.32 -3.68 6.09
CA LEU A 84 -18.01 -4.91 5.68
C LEU A 84 -19.30 -5.17 6.47
N ILE A 85 -19.28 -4.87 7.78
CA ILE A 85 -20.46 -5.12 8.63
C ILE A 85 -21.61 -4.15 8.36
N THR A 86 -21.33 -2.97 7.81
CA THR A 86 -22.34 -1.94 7.53
C THR A 86 -22.96 -2.09 6.15
N LEU A 87 -22.45 -3.02 5.33
CA LEU A 87 -22.98 -3.24 3.98
C LEU A 87 -24.33 -3.97 4.04
N PRO A 88 -25.36 -3.46 3.34
CA PRO A 88 -26.64 -4.15 3.27
C PRO A 88 -26.47 -5.49 2.55
N THR A 89 -27.31 -6.46 2.89
CA THR A 89 -27.24 -7.84 2.37
C THR A 89 -27.27 -7.91 0.84
N GLU A 90 -27.98 -6.96 0.21
CA GLU A 90 -28.08 -6.78 -1.24
C GLU A 90 -26.76 -6.36 -1.94
N ALA A 91 -25.81 -5.78 -1.20
CA ALA A 91 -24.52 -5.35 -1.75
C ALA A 91 -23.45 -6.46 -1.75
N TRP A 92 -23.70 -7.59 -1.07
CA TRP A 92 -22.74 -8.71 -0.97
C TRP A 92 -22.44 -9.42 -2.31
N PRO A 93 -23.43 -9.64 -3.21
CA PRO A 93 -23.13 -10.17 -4.54
C PRO A 93 -22.23 -9.24 -5.37
N ALA A 94 -22.42 -7.92 -5.26
CA ALA A 94 -21.60 -6.93 -5.98
C ALA A 94 -20.12 -6.95 -5.54
N LEU A 95 -19.87 -7.22 -4.26
CA LEU A 95 -18.51 -7.42 -3.73
C LEU A 95 -17.78 -8.59 -4.39
N LEU A 96 -18.48 -9.71 -4.67
CA LEU A 96 -17.90 -10.88 -5.34
C LEU A 96 -17.48 -10.58 -6.78
N HIS A 97 -18.12 -9.60 -7.41
CA HIS A 97 -17.76 -9.09 -8.73
C HIS A 97 -16.77 -7.91 -8.69
N GLY A 98 -16.25 -7.56 -7.51
CA GLY A 98 -15.23 -6.52 -7.33
C GLY A 98 -15.77 -5.09 -7.33
N ILE A 99 -17.08 -4.90 -7.15
CA ILE A 99 -17.71 -3.58 -7.07
C ILE A 99 -17.99 -3.28 -5.60
N TRP A 100 -17.29 -2.30 -5.03
CA TRP A 100 -17.49 -1.88 -3.65
C TRP A 100 -18.45 -0.68 -3.63
N PRO A 101 -19.51 -0.70 -2.81
CA PRO A 101 -20.41 0.44 -2.68
C PRO A 101 -19.70 1.63 -2.05
N ASP A 102 -19.99 2.83 -2.54
CA ASP A 102 -19.58 4.10 -1.93
C ASP A 102 -20.38 4.36 -0.63
N SER A 103 -20.16 3.53 0.38
CA SER A 103 -20.76 3.72 1.70
C SER A 103 -19.81 4.48 2.63
N THR A 104 -20.32 5.53 3.27
CA THR A 104 -19.59 6.31 4.28
C THR A 104 -19.78 5.76 5.70
N ALA A 105 -20.72 4.82 5.88
CA ALA A 105 -21.01 4.19 7.16
C ALA A 105 -19.82 3.33 7.63
N ARG A 106 -19.56 3.38 8.94
CA ARG A 106 -18.50 2.62 9.61
C ARG A 106 -19.00 2.17 10.97
N SER A 107 -18.69 0.93 11.34
CA SER A 107 -18.97 0.42 12.68
C SER A 107 -17.71 -0.11 13.35
N VAL A 108 -17.44 0.38 14.57
CA VAL A 108 -16.32 -0.09 15.38
C VAL A 108 -16.45 -1.57 15.73
N LEU A 109 -17.67 -2.11 15.79
CA LEU A 109 -17.94 -3.53 16.08
C LEU A 109 -17.39 -4.43 14.97
N GLY A 110 -17.65 -4.07 13.71
CA GLY A 110 -17.10 -4.79 12.55
C GLY A 110 -15.59 -4.73 12.50
N GLY A 111 -15.01 -3.56 12.82
CA GLY A 111 -13.57 -3.41 12.94
C GLY A 111 -12.98 -4.29 14.04
N GLY A 112 -13.61 -4.32 15.22
CA GLY A 112 -13.22 -5.19 16.33
C GLY A 112 -13.24 -6.67 15.96
N LEU A 113 -14.30 -7.13 15.28
CA LEU A 113 -14.40 -8.52 14.80
C LEU A 113 -13.30 -8.85 13.78
N GLY A 114 -13.08 -7.98 12.79
CA GLY A 114 -12.00 -8.15 11.80
C GLY A 114 -10.62 -8.18 12.44
N PHE A 115 -10.36 -7.26 13.38
CA PHE A 115 -9.12 -7.19 14.15
C PHE A 115 -8.88 -8.47 14.97
N VAL A 116 -9.86 -8.89 15.78
CA VAL A 116 -9.73 -10.08 16.63
C VAL A 116 -9.55 -11.33 15.77
N GLY A 117 -10.33 -11.49 14.70
CA GLY A 117 -10.20 -12.60 13.77
C GLY A 117 -8.80 -12.69 13.16
N ALA A 118 -8.29 -11.58 12.61
CA ALA A 118 -6.96 -11.52 12.05
C ALA A 118 -5.87 -11.79 13.10
N LEU A 119 -5.98 -11.20 14.29
CA LEU A 119 -5.03 -11.37 15.39
C LEU A 119 -4.97 -12.84 15.85
N LEU A 120 -6.11 -13.51 16.01
CA LEU A 120 -6.17 -14.91 16.46
C LEU A 120 -5.62 -15.90 15.43
N VAL A 121 -5.87 -15.66 14.13
CA VAL A 121 -5.31 -16.49 13.06
C VAL A 121 -3.81 -16.25 12.92
N LEU A 122 -3.40 -14.99 12.84
CA LEU A 122 -2.01 -14.63 12.54
C LEU A 122 -1.08 -14.84 13.73
N ARG A 123 -1.54 -14.70 14.98
CA ARG A 123 -0.70 -15.04 16.14
C ARG A 123 -0.22 -16.50 16.05
N ARG A 124 -1.10 -17.42 15.66
CA ARG A 124 -0.80 -18.85 15.56
C ARG A 124 0.18 -19.10 14.43
N TRP A 125 -0.09 -18.48 13.27
CA TRP A 125 0.77 -18.60 12.10
C TRP A 125 2.17 -18.02 12.30
N LEU A 126 2.27 -16.86 12.98
CA LEU A 126 3.52 -16.16 13.28
C LEU A 126 4.23 -16.65 14.54
N GLY A 127 3.67 -17.61 15.28
CA GLY A 127 4.30 -18.22 16.46
C GLY A 127 4.18 -17.40 17.75
N PHE A 128 3.30 -16.41 17.80
CA PHE A 128 3.01 -15.67 19.03
C PHE A 128 2.12 -16.48 19.99
N ARG A 129 2.45 -16.43 21.28
CA ARG A 129 1.62 -16.94 22.37
C ARG A 129 0.53 -15.92 22.75
N TRP A 130 -0.34 -16.28 23.71
CA TRP A 130 -1.50 -15.46 24.09
C TRP A 130 -1.13 -14.07 24.66
N HIS A 131 0.08 -13.89 25.19
CA HIS A 131 0.58 -12.60 25.68
C HIS A 131 0.52 -11.50 24.61
N VAL A 132 0.64 -11.85 23.33
CA VAL A 132 0.57 -10.88 22.23
C VAL A 132 -0.74 -10.11 22.22
N VAL A 133 -1.85 -10.76 22.61
CA VAL A 133 -3.19 -10.13 22.61
C VAL A 133 -3.24 -9.04 23.69
N ASP A 134 -2.59 -9.26 24.84
CA ASP A 134 -2.48 -8.26 25.90
C ASP A 134 -1.65 -7.03 25.49
N ALA A 135 -0.79 -7.14 24.47
CA ALA A 135 0.00 -6.01 23.97
C ALA A 135 -0.89 -4.93 23.35
N PHE A 136 -2.05 -5.32 22.80
CA PHE A 136 -2.99 -4.40 22.16
C PHE A 136 -3.92 -3.69 23.13
N ALA A 137 -4.08 -4.21 24.35
CA ALA A 137 -5.15 -3.78 25.23
C ALA A 137 -5.09 -2.29 25.61
N GLY A 138 -3.92 -1.83 26.05
CA GLY A 138 -3.69 -0.42 26.36
C GLY A 138 -3.71 0.48 25.11
N PRO A 139 -2.86 0.21 24.10
CA PRO A 139 -2.78 1.05 22.90
C PRO A 139 -4.10 1.26 22.17
N LEU A 140 -4.97 0.24 22.10
CA LEU A 140 -6.30 0.36 21.51
C LEU A 140 -7.18 1.38 22.25
N CYS A 141 -7.21 1.33 23.59
CA CYS A 141 -7.96 2.30 24.38
C CYS A 141 -7.43 3.73 24.19
N ALA A 142 -6.12 3.91 24.13
CA ALA A 142 -5.51 5.23 23.90
C ALA A 142 -5.88 5.79 22.50
N GLY A 143 -5.84 4.95 21.46
CA GLY A 143 -6.29 5.34 20.12
C GLY A 143 -7.78 5.72 20.09
N LEU A 144 -8.63 4.95 20.76
CA LEU A 144 -10.07 5.21 20.84
C LEU A 144 -10.41 6.53 21.56
N VAL A 145 -9.66 6.91 22.60
CA VAL A 145 -9.83 8.21 23.26
C VAL A 145 -9.65 9.36 22.26
N VAL A 146 -8.57 9.32 21.46
CA VAL A 146 -8.30 10.33 20.43
C VAL A 146 -9.38 10.32 19.35
N GLN A 147 -9.81 9.14 18.90
CA GLN A 147 -10.85 9.02 17.88
C GLN A 147 -12.21 9.54 18.39
N CYS A 148 -12.56 9.34 19.66
CA CYS A 148 -13.80 9.84 20.25
C CYS A 148 -13.86 11.37 20.25
N ILE A 149 -12.72 12.05 20.43
CA ILE A 149 -12.64 13.52 20.28
C ILE A 149 -13.00 13.92 18.84
N GLY A 150 -12.46 13.22 17.85
CA GLY A 150 -12.83 13.44 16.44
C GLY A 150 -14.32 13.23 16.20
N CYS A 151 -14.89 12.13 16.70
CA CYS A 151 -16.32 11.83 16.59
C CYS A 151 -17.21 12.89 17.25
N LEU A 152 -16.78 13.38 18.42
CA LEU A 152 -17.44 14.45 19.16
C LEU A 152 -17.48 15.74 18.34
N LEU A 153 -16.34 16.17 17.78
CA LEU A 153 -16.26 17.41 17.00
C LEU A 153 -17.05 17.35 15.68
N THR A 154 -17.20 16.17 15.09
CA THR A 154 -17.98 16.00 13.85
C THR A 154 -19.47 15.71 14.09
N GLY A 155 -19.87 15.39 15.31
CA GLY A 155 -21.25 15.00 15.62
C GLY A 155 -21.65 13.66 15.01
N CYS A 156 -20.74 12.68 14.97
CA CYS A 156 -21.10 11.30 14.61
C CYS A 156 -21.29 10.45 15.87
N CYS A 157 -22.11 9.39 15.79
CA CYS A 157 -22.40 8.48 16.91
C CYS A 157 -23.06 9.14 18.13
N PHE A 158 -23.96 10.09 17.91
CA PHE A 158 -24.63 10.88 18.96
C PHE A 158 -25.70 10.08 19.72
N GLY A 159 -26.12 10.64 20.86
CA GLY A 159 -27.16 10.06 21.71
C GLY A 159 -28.58 10.49 21.35
N ALA A 160 -29.56 9.90 22.02
CA ALA A 160 -30.95 10.32 21.89
C ALA A 160 -31.14 11.77 22.37
N PRO A 161 -32.16 12.50 21.85
CA PRO A 161 -32.55 13.81 22.38
C PRO A 161 -32.81 13.77 23.88
N THR A 162 -32.41 14.83 24.59
CA THR A 162 -32.54 14.90 26.05
C THR A 162 -32.92 16.30 26.51
N ASP A 163 -33.82 16.37 27.49
CA ASP A 163 -34.19 17.61 28.19
C ASP A 163 -33.35 17.81 29.47
N GLY A 164 -32.39 16.91 29.74
CA GLY A 164 -31.52 17.01 30.90
C GLY A 164 -30.51 18.15 30.83
N SER A 165 -29.93 18.51 31.98
CA SER A 165 -28.89 19.55 32.09
C SER A 165 -27.54 19.17 31.46
N TRP A 166 -27.40 17.91 31.00
CA TRP A 166 -26.20 17.33 30.43
C TRP A 166 -26.45 16.85 28.99
N GLY A 167 -26.44 17.80 28.05
CA GLY A 167 -26.63 17.54 26.63
C GLY A 167 -25.75 18.43 25.76
N LEU A 168 -25.44 17.96 24.55
CA LEU A 168 -24.68 18.69 23.54
C LEU A 168 -25.58 19.13 22.39
N THR A 169 -25.32 20.31 21.87
CA THR A 169 -26.00 20.84 20.68
C THR A 169 -25.00 20.98 19.54
N TYR A 170 -25.40 20.55 18.36
CA TYR A 170 -24.56 20.53 17.17
C TYR A 170 -24.99 21.58 16.16
N ALA A 171 -24.03 22.20 15.47
CA ALA A 171 -24.30 23.18 14.43
C ALA A 171 -24.97 22.54 13.19
N ALA A 172 -25.59 23.39 12.36
CA ALA A 172 -26.14 23.01 11.07
C ALA A 172 -25.11 22.27 10.19
N GLY A 173 -25.59 21.26 9.44
CA GLY A 173 -24.76 20.41 8.58
C GLY A 173 -24.17 19.17 9.26
N THR A 174 -24.42 18.97 10.55
CA THR A 174 -24.09 17.73 11.29
C THR A 174 -25.21 16.70 11.17
N LEU A 175 -24.88 15.41 11.36
CA LEU A 175 -25.85 14.31 11.33
C LEU A 175 -27.02 14.48 12.34
N PRO A 176 -26.78 14.82 13.63
CA PRO A 176 -27.88 15.06 14.59
C PRO A 176 -28.81 16.19 14.17
N TYR A 177 -28.26 17.29 13.64
CA TYR A 177 -29.06 18.40 13.12
C TYR A 177 -29.93 17.95 11.93
N GLN A 178 -29.32 17.27 10.95
CA GLN A 178 -30.02 16.80 9.75
C GLN A 178 -31.14 15.81 10.09
N LEU A 179 -30.88 14.88 11.03
CA LEU A 179 -31.87 13.89 11.43
C LEU A 179 -33.08 14.55 12.12
N GLN A 180 -32.83 15.45 13.07
CA GLN A 180 -33.91 16.14 13.79
C GLN A 180 -34.73 17.05 12.86
N LEU A 181 -34.07 17.68 11.87
CA LEU A 181 -34.76 18.45 10.82
C LEU A 181 -35.64 17.53 9.96
N GLN A 182 -35.14 16.37 9.54
CA GLN A 182 -35.91 15.39 8.76
C GLN A 182 -37.09 14.80 9.55
N GLN A 183 -36.95 14.66 10.86
CA GLN A 183 -38.00 14.18 11.77
C GLN A 183 -39.04 15.27 12.12
N GLY A 184 -38.85 16.52 11.68
CA GLY A 184 -39.74 17.64 12.00
C GLY A 184 -39.65 18.11 13.44
N LEU A 185 -38.56 17.78 14.15
CA LEU A 185 -38.32 18.18 15.54
C LEU A 185 -37.68 19.57 15.66
N LEU A 186 -37.11 20.09 14.57
CA LEU A 186 -36.47 21.40 14.48
C LEU A 186 -37.23 22.31 13.53
N ASP A 187 -37.27 23.61 13.87
CA ASP A 187 -37.67 24.65 12.93
C ASP A 187 -36.62 24.79 11.81
N THR A 188 -37.05 25.15 10.60
CA THR A 188 -36.18 25.23 9.41
C THR A 188 -35.09 26.29 9.52
N HIS A 189 -35.28 27.26 10.42
CA HIS A 189 -34.34 28.34 10.72
C HIS A 189 -33.50 28.13 11.99
N ALA A 190 -33.60 26.96 12.64
CA ALA A 190 -32.82 26.67 13.85
C ALA A 190 -31.31 26.69 13.55
N ALA A 191 -30.53 27.42 14.35
CA ALA A 191 -29.07 27.47 14.17
C ALA A 191 -28.35 26.18 14.62
N HIS A 192 -28.97 25.42 15.54
CA HIS A 192 -28.38 24.25 16.19
C HIS A 192 -29.41 23.14 16.38
N SER A 193 -28.92 21.91 16.58
CA SER A 193 -29.73 20.76 16.96
C SER A 193 -30.28 20.91 18.39
N LEU A 194 -31.35 20.21 18.70
CA LEU A 194 -31.76 19.94 20.08
C LEU A 194 -30.63 19.26 20.84
N ALA A 195 -30.63 19.42 22.16
CA ALA A 195 -29.66 18.79 23.03
C ALA A 195 -29.77 17.27 22.93
N VAL A 196 -28.63 16.61 22.72
CA VAL A 196 -28.52 15.14 22.66
C VAL A 196 -27.54 14.64 23.71
N HIS A 197 -27.74 13.42 24.20
CA HIS A 197 -26.80 12.82 25.12
C HIS A 197 -25.40 12.70 24.51
N PRO A 198 -24.33 13.12 25.23
CA PRO A 198 -22.95 13.06 24.73
C PRO A 198 -22.34 11.67 24.86
N THR A 199 -22.92 10.68 24.17
CA THR A 199 -22.49 9.27 24.18
C THR A 199 -21.02 9.09 23.76
N GLN A 200 -20.48 10.01 22.95
CA GLN A 200 -19.07 10.02 22.56
C GLN A 200 -18.16 10.35 23.76
N LEU A 201 -18.57 11.27 24.63
CA LEU A 201 -17.84 11.56 25.88
C LEU A 201 -17.93 10.38 26.85
N TYR A 202 -19.09 9.74 26.97
CA TYR A 202 -19.21 8.53 27.79
C TYR A 202 -18.27 7.42 27.30
N THR A 203 -18.19 7.23 25.98
CA THR A 203 -17.28 6.26 25.37
C THR A 203 -15.82 6.64 25.58
N LEU A 204 -15.48 7.93 25.44
CA LEU A 204 -14.15 8.45 25.72
C LEU A 204 -13.73 8.18 27.17
N LEU A 205 -14.59 8.52 28.14
CA LEU A 205 -14.36 8.30 29.56
C LEU A 205 -14.23 6.81 29.89
N LEU A 206 -15.06 5.96 29.27
CA LEU A 206 -14.94 4.51 29.39
C LEU A 206 -13.57 4.02 28.88
N CYS A 207 -13.16 4.44 27.67
CA CYS A 207 -11.86 4.05 27.12
C CYS A 207 -10.69 4.56 27.96
N ALA A 208 -10.75 5.80 28.45
CA ALA A 208 -9.73 6.39 29.31
C ALA A 208 -9.67 5.67 30.67
N GLY A 209 -10.83 5.35 31.27
CA GLY A 209 -10.93 4.60 32.51
C GLY A 209 -10.37 3.18 32.39
N VAL A 210 -10.71 2.47 31.31
CA VAL A 210 -10.14 1.13 31.03
C VAL A 210 -8.63 1.21 30.82
N TRP A 211 -8.14 2.20 30.05
CA TRP A 211 -6.71 2.43 29.88
C TRP A 211 -6.01 2.67 31.21
N LEU A 212 -6.60 3.51 32.08
CA LEU A 212 -6.08 3.81 33.41
C LEU A 212 -6.03 2.55 34.29
N VAL A 213 -7.09 1.74 34.31
CA VAL A 213 -7.11 0.46 35.05
C VAL A 213 -5.99 -0.47 34.57
N LEU A 214 -5.80 -0.61 33.26
CA LEU A 214 -4.72 -1.43 32.69
C LEU A 214 -3.33 -0.87 33.02
N HIS A 215 -3.20 0.46 33.05
CA HIS A 215 -1.96 1.13 33.40
C HIS A 215 -1.60 0.95 34.87
N LEU A 216 -2.55 1.17 35.79
CA LEU A 216 -2.35 1.00 37.23
C LEU A 216 -2.05 -0.46 37.60
N THR A 217 -2.63 -1.41 36.86
CA THR A 217 -2.40 -2.85 37.07
C THR A 217 -1.22 -3.42 36.27
N ARG A 218 -0.41 -2.58 35.60
CA ARG A 218 0.71 -3.03 34.74
C ARG A 218 1.79 -3.84 35.48
N HIS A 219 1.95 -3.59 36.78
CA HIS A 219 2.93 -4.29 37.62
C HIS A 219 2.41 -5.62 38.17
N ARG A 220 1.10 -5.88 38.06
CA ARG A 220 0.51 -7.14 38.51
C ARG A 220 0.78 -8.24 37.49
N GLN A 221 1.24 -9.39 37.98
CA GLN A 221 1.46 -10.58 37.18
C GLN A 221 0.11 -11.27 36.96
N TRP A 222 -0.40 -11.22 35.74
CA TRP A 222 -1.61 -11.93 35.35
C TRP A 222 -1.31 -12.95 34.25
N PRO A 223 -2.14 -14.00 34.12
CA PRO A 223 -1.96 -14.98 33.06
C PRO A 223 -2.16 -14.37 31.67
N ALA A 224 -1.57 -15.00 30.66
CA ALA A 224 -1.62 -14.54 29.28
C ALA A 224 -3.06 -14.38 28.75
N GLY A 225 -3.34 -13.27 28.08
CA GLY A 225 -4.66 -12.94 27.53
C GLY A 225 -5.62 -12.27 28.53
N SER A 226 -5.27 -12.22 29.82
CA SER A 226 -6.12 -11.64 30.86
C SER A 226 -6.38 -10.14 30.67
N ARG A 227 -5.37 -9.35 30.25
CA ARG A 227 -5.51 -7.91 30.10
C ARG A 227 -6.42 -7.57 28.93
N ALA A 228 -6.28 -8.31 27.83
CA ALA A 228 -7.17 -8.20 26.69
C ALA A 228 -8.61 -8.61 27.02
N LEU A 229 -8.81 -9.69 27.78
CA LEU A 229 -10.14 -10.10 28.23
C LEU A 229 -10.80 -9.06 29.15
N LEU A 230 -10.04 -8.51 30.11
CA LEU A 230 -10.52 -7.43 30.98
C LEU A 230 -10.92 -6.20 30.16
N GLN A 231 -10.03 -5.77 29.26
CA GLN A 231 -10.26 -4.63 28.39
C GLN A 231 -11.52 -4.84 27.54
N ALA A 232 -11.62 -5.96 26.82
CA ALA A 232 -12.75 -6.27 25.97
C ALA A 232 -14.04 -6.38 26.80
N GLY A 233 -14.00 -7.06 27.94
CA GLY A 233 -15.15 -7.22 28.84
C GLY A 233 -15.66 -5.88 29.36
N LEU A 234 -14.77 -5.01 29.84
CA LEU A 234 -15.15 -3.67 30.33
C LEU A 234 -15.67 -2.77 29.20
N LEU A 235 -15.06 -2.82 28.01
CA LEU A 235 -15.52 -2.03 26.87
C LEU A 235 -16.89 -2.51 26.36
N VAL A 236 -17.13 -3.82 26.28
CA VAL A 236 -18.42 -4.39 25.87
C VAL A 236 -19.50 -4.10 26.92
N ALA A 237 -19.19 -4.26 28.22
CA ALA A 237 -20.11 -3.93 29.30
C ALA A 237 -20.45 -2.43 29.34
N GLY A 238 -19.44 -1.56 29.20
CA GLY A 238 -19.67 -0.12 29.13
C GLY A 238 -20.40 0.29 27.85
N ARG A 239 -20.15 -0.39 26.72
CA ARG A 239 -20.91 -0.15 25.48
C ARG A 239 -22.38 -0.53 25.63
N LEU A 240 -22.69 -1.66 26.28
CA LEU A 240 -24.07 -2.05 26.62
C LEU A 240 -24.76 -0.96 27.42
N LEU A 241 -24.08 -0.38 28.42
CA LEU A 241 -24.60 0.71 29.24
C LEU A 241 -24.85 1.98 28.40
N ILE A 242 -23.87 2.40 27.60
CA ILE A 242 -23.99 3.62 26.76
C ILE A 242 -25.12 3.50 25.73
N GLU A 243 -25.40 2.30 25.24
CA GLU A 243 -26.42 2.05 24.22
C GLU A 243 -27.83 2.45 24.68
N PHE A 244 -28.12 2.52 25.99
CA PHE A 244 -29.40 3.01 26.52
C PHE A 244 -29.65 4.50 26.22
N TRP A 245 -28.59 5.29 26.06
CA TRP A 245 -28.67 6.71 25.72
C TRP A 245 -28.35 6.99 24.26
N ARG A 246 -28.07 5.96 23.46
CA ARG A 246 -27.61 6.12 22.07
C ARG A 246 -28.78 6.23 21.10
N ASP A 247 -28.66 7.11 20.11
CA ASP A 247 -29.63 7.18 19.02
C ASP A 247 -29.36 6.05 18.01
N PRO A 248 -30.38 5.28 17.58
CA PRO A 248 -30.23 4.22 16.58
C PRO A 248 -29.64 4.69 15.24
N ALA A 249 -29.86 5.95 14.85
CA ALA A 249 -29.26 6.51 13.63
C ALA A 249 -27.73 6.71 13.75
N GLY A 250 -27.22 6.79 14.98
CA GLY A 250 -25.80 6.91 15.27
C GLY A 250 -25.02 5.59 15.17
N GLU A 251 -25.69 4.43 15.06
CA GLU A 251 -25.10 3.11 14.82
C GLU A 251 -26.06 2.26 13.96
N PRO A 252 -25.82 2.11 12.65
CA PRO A 252 -26.77 1.37 11.80
C PRO A 252 -26.80 -0.14 12.09
N VAL A 253 -25.82 -0.68 12.81
CA VAL A 253 -25.68 -2.11 13.07
C VAL A 253 -26.48 -2.52 14.31
N GLY A 254 -27.49 -3.38 14.14
CA GLY A 254 -28.26 -3.93 15.26
C GLY A 254 -29.19 -2.91 15.95
N SER A 255 -29.60 -1.88 15.22
CA SER A 255 -30.49 -0.79 15.65
C SER A 255 -31.98 -1.16 15.71
N SER A 256 -32.34 -2.39 15.32
CA SER A 256 -33.71 -2.90 15.41
C SER A 256 -34.09 -3.19 16.86
N VAL A 257 -35.32 -2.84 17.24
CA VAL A 257 -35.86 -3.15 18.57
C VAL A 257 -36.42 -4.57 18.56
N VAL A 258 -35.96 -5.39 19.51
CA VAL A 258 -36.46 -6.77 19.70
C VAL A 258 -37.04 -6.89 21.11
N ALA A 259 -38.34 -7.17 21.18
CA ALA A 259 -39.04 -7.41 22.43
C ALA A 259 -38.92 -8.89 22.81
N LEU A 260 -38.35 -9.18 23.98
CA LEU A 260 -38.37 -10.51 24.58
C LEU A 260 -39.19 -10.45 25.88
N GLY A 261 -40.44 -10.92 25.82
CA GLY A 261 -41.38 -10.77 26.93
C GLY A 261 -41.73 -9.30 27.20
N ARG A 262 -41.53 -8.82 28.43
CA ARG A 262 -41.80 -7.42 28.83
C ARG A 262 -40.62 -6.46 28.59
N LEU A 263 -39.45 -6.96 28.20
CA LEU A 263 -38.26 -6.14 27.98
C LEU A 263 -38.12 -5.81 26.50
N GLN A 264 -38.13 -4.51 26.18
CA GLN A 264 -37.85 -3.99 24.85
C GLN A 264 -36.41 -3.46 24.84
N MET A 265 -35.52 -4.14 24.13
CA MET A 265 -34.11 -3.75 23.99
C MET A 265 -33.70 -3.81 22.51
N LEU A 266 -32.65 -3.07 22.16
CA LEU A 266 -32.06 -3.14 20.82
C LEU A 266 -31.45 -4.53 20.59
N GLN A 267 -31.47 -5.00 19.34
CA GLN A 267 -30.83 -6.27 18.95
C GLN A 267 -29.36 -6.30 19.38
N LEU A 268 -28.67 -5.16 19.28
CA LEU A 268 -27.30 -5.03 19.73
C LEU A 268 -27.15 -5.19 21.26
N GLN A 269 -28.08 -4.66 22.07
CA GLN A 269 -28.03 -4.81 23.53
C GLN A 269 -28.16 -6.29 23.94
N TRP A 270 -29.08 -7.02 23.30
CA TRP A 270 -29.25 -8.46 23.50
C TRP A 270 -28.00 -9.27 23.14
N LEU A 271 -27.19 -8.81 22.18
CA LEU A 271 -25.94 -9.45 21.81
C LEU A 271 -24.77 -9.07 22.74
N LEU A 272 -24.69 -7.81 23.16
CA LEU A 272 -23.61 -7.32 24.03
C LEU A 272 -23.69 -7.89 25.45
N LEU A 273 -24.90 -8.12 25.98
CA LEU A 273 -25.10 -8.64 27.33
C LEU A 273 -24.44 -10.02 27.58
N PRO A 274 -24.75 -11.08 26.80
CA PRO A 274 -24.09 -12.37 26.97
C PRO A 274 -22.59 -12.27 26.66
N CYS A 275 -22.18 -11.46 25.67
CA CYS A 275 -20.76 -11.24 25.38
C CYS A 275 -20.00 -10.62 26.57
N ALA A 276 -20.59 -9.63 27.25
CA ALA A 276 -19.99 -9.01 28.44
C ALA A 276 -19.81 -10.04 29.57
N VAL A 277 -20.86 -10.83 29.84
CA VAL A 277 -20.84 -11.89 30.87
C VAL A 277 -19.78 -12.94 30.54
N LEU A 278 -19.71 -13.39 29.29
CA LEU A 278 -18.71 -14.38 28.86
C LEU A 278 -17.28 -13.85 28.96
N LEU A 279 -17.00 -12.62 28.52
CA LEU A 279 -15.66 -12.03 28.57
C LEU A 279 -15.19 -11.79 30.00
N LEU A 280 -16.02 -11.18 30.85
CA LEU A 280 -15.68 -10.91 32.25
C LEU A 280 -15.64 -12.20 33.09
N GLY A 281 -16.54 -13.15 32.81
CA GLY A 281 -16.53 -14.48 33.43
C GLY A 281 -15.28 -15.27 33.06
N SER A 282 -14.89 -15.26 31.77
CA SER A 282 -13.64 -15.87 31.30
C SER A 282 -12.41 -15.22 31.91
N TRP A 283 -12.41 -13.89 32.04
CA TRP A 283 -11.34 -13.17 32.73
C TRP A 283 -11.22 -13.57 34.20
N LEU A 284 -12.35 -13.60 34.92
CA LEU A 284 -12.38 -14.00 36.33
C LEU A 284 -11.90 -15.44 36.50
N TRP A 285 -12.38 -16.36 35.66
CA TRP A 285 -11.96 -17.75 35.65
C TRP A 285 -10.45 -17.87 35.39
N LEU A 286 -9.94 -17.15 34.39
CA LEU A 286 -8.52 -17.18 34.04
C LEU A 286 -7.63 -16.63 35.17
N ILE A 287 -8.05 -15.55 35.85
CA ILE A 287 -7.33 -15.04 37.03
C ILE A 287 -7.36 -16.02 38.21
N ARG A 288 -8.43 -16.79 38.39
CA ARG A 288 -8.60 -17.71 39.52
C ARG A 288 -7.86 -19.02 39.34
N TYR A 289 -7.82 -19.55 38.11
CA TYR A 289 -7.36 -20.92 37.86
C TYR A 289 -6.08 -21.02 37.02
N ALA A 290 -5.73 -20.00 36.24
CA ALA A 290 -4.54 -20.07 35.38
C ALA A 290 -3.30 -19.53 36.08
N THR A 291 -2.17 -20.21 35.88
CA THR A 291 -0.88 -19.76 36.37
C THR A 291 -0.26 -18.72 35.41
N PRO A 292 0.34 -17.63 35.93
CA PRO A 292 1.11 -16.71 35.10
C PRO A 292 2.27 -17.45 34.43
N THR A 293 2.35 -17.32 33.11
CA THR A 293 3.47 -17.85 32.30
C THR A 293 4.33 -16.68 31.79
N PRO A 294 5.65 -16.87 31.62
CA PRO A 294 6.51 -15.85 31.05
C PRO A 294 6.13 -15.55 29.59
N ASP A 295 6.33 -14.30 29.18
CA ASP A 295 6.14 -13.86 27.78
C ASP A 295 7.35 -14.32 26.96
N GLU A 296 7.13 -15.29 26.07
CA GLU A 296 8.16 -15.79 25.17
C GLU A 296 8.06 -15.08 23.81
N ALA A 297 9.15 -14.43 23.39
CA ALA A 297 9.23 -13.81 22.07
C ALA A 297 9.15 -14.89 20.97
N PRO A 298 8.40 -14.65 19.88
CA PRO A 298 8.33 -15.61 18.79
C PRO A 298 9.66 -15.70 18.04
N GLU A 299 9.94 -16.85 17.46
CA GLU A 299 11.07 -17.01 16.54
C GLU A 299 10.90 -16.13 15.29
N ASN A 300 11.97 -15.42 14.92
CA ASN A 300 11.99 -14.65 13.70
C ASN A 300 12.22 -15.56 12.48
N ARG A 301 11.16 -15.84 11.71
CA ARG A 301 11.22 -16.63 10.48
C ARG A 301 11.06 -15.71 9.26
N PRO A 302 12.16 -15.22 8.65
CA PRO A 302 12.11 -14.14 7.66
C PRO A 302 11.31 -14.51 6.41
N VAL A 303 11.37 -15.77 5.96
CA VAL A 303 10.59 -16.25 4.80
C VAL A 303 9.08 -16.20 5.08
N ARG A 304 8.65 -16.65 6.27
CA ARG A 304 7.23 -16.62 6.67
C ARG A 304 6.73 -15.18 6.78
N ASN A 305 7.54 -14.29 7.37
CA ASN A 305 7.22 -12.87 7.46
C ASN A 305 7.10 -12.21 6.08
N LEU A 306 7.98 -12.57 5.14
CA LEU A 306 7.94 -12.09 3.76
C LEU A 306 6.69 -12.59 3.02
N LEU A 307 6.33 -13.87 3.17
CA LEU A 307 5.06 -14.40 2.65
C LEU A 307 3.85 -13.65 3.24
N GLY A 308 3.92 -13.25 4.51
CA GLY A 308 2.85 -12.51 5.18
C GLY A 308 2.73 -11.09 4.64
N ALA A 309 3.87 -10.42 4.46
CA ALA A 309 3.92 -9.11 3.82
C ALA A 309 3.42 -9.17 2.36
N LEU A 310 3.84 -10.17 1.57
CA LEU A 310 3.34 -10.38 0.21
C LEU A 310 1.83 -10.66 0.17
N GLY A 311 1.33 -11.49 1.09
CA GLY A 311 -0.10 -11.76 1.23
C GLY A 311 -0.90 -10.50 1.57
N LEU A 312 -0.37 -9.66 2.45
CA LEU A 312 -0.97 -8.36 2.77
C LEU A 312 -0.99 -7.40 1.59
N LEU A 313 0.10 -7.35 0.82
CA LEU A 313 0.17 -6.53 -0.39
C LEU A 313 -0.78 -7.03 -1.48
N ALA A 314 -0.85 -8.35 -1.68
CA ALA A 314 -1.80 -8.96 -2.60
C ALA A 314 -3.23 -8.67 -2.18
N PHE A 315 -3.56 -8.81 -0.89
CA PHE A 315 -4.88 -8.48 -0.37
C PHE A 315 -5.21 -7.00 -0.52
N ALA A 316 -4.27 -6.10 -0.21
CA ALA A 316 -4.45 -4.66 -0.42
C ALA A 316 -4.61 -4.30 -1.90
N ALA A 317 -3.95 -5.02 -2.81
CA ALA A 317 -4.08 -4.83 -4.26
C ALA A 317 -5.39 -5.40 -4.82
N LEU A 318 -6.00 -6.39 -4.15
CA LEU A 318 -7.31 -6.94 -4.49
C LEU A 318 -8.45 -6.00 -4.09
N LEU A 319 -8.22 -5.06 -3.16
CA LEU A 319 -9.19 -4.03 -2.82
C LEU A 319 -9.38 -3.08 -4.02
N PRO A 320 -10.60 -2.88 -4.54
CA PRO A 320 -10.83 -2.03 -5.68
C PRO A 320 -10.59 -0.54 -5.37
N ALA A 321 -10.40 0.24 -6.43
CA ALA A 321 -10.21 1.68 -6.33
C ALA A 321 -11.41 2.32 -5.63
N GLY A 322 -11.17 3.04 -4.54
CA GLY A 322 -12.22 3.66 -3.70
C GLY A 322 -12.60 2.85 -2.44
N ALA A 323 -12.14 1.60 -2.31
CA ALA A 323 -12.43 0.79 -1.12
C ALA A 323 -11.82 1.36 0.17
N LEU A 324 -10.74 2.14 0.08
CA LEU A 324 -10.11 2.86 1.19
C LEU A 324 -10.20 4.36 0.94
N THR A 325 -10.59 5.11 1.97
CA THR A 325 -10.52 6.57 1.95
C THR A 325 -9.07 7.04 2.08
N LEU A 326 -8.79 8.30 1.71
CA LEU A 326 -7.45 8.88 1.82
C LEU A 326 -6.77 8.66 3.20
N PRO A 327 -7.40 8.93 4.36
CA PRO A 327 -6.76 8.70 5.65
C PRO A 327 -6.51 7.21 5.94
N GLU A 328 -7.44 6.33 5.58
CA GLU A 328 -7.27 4.87 5.71
C GLU A 328 -6.10 4.36 4.85
N LEU A 329 -6.01 4.85 3.61
CA LEU A 329 -4.93 4.50 2.68
C LEU A 329 -3.57 4.97 3.21
N LEU A 330 -3.49 6.17 3.78
CA LEU A 330 -2.26 6.68 4.40
C LEU A 330 -1.79 5.80 5.56
N VAL A 331 -2.70 5.40 6.45
CA VAL A 331 -2.39 4.50 7.57
C VAL A 331 -1.87 3.15 7.05
N VAL A 332 -2.60 2.51 6.14
CA VAL A 332 -2.23 1.21 5.56
C VAL A 332 -0.88 1.30 4.84
N LYS A 333 -0.66 2.36 4.05
CA LYS A 333 0.61 2.61 3.36
C LYS A 333 1.77 2.79 4.31
N ALA A 334 1.62 3.60 5.35
CA ALA A 334 2.68 3.86 6.31
C ALA A 334 3.15 2.57 6.99
N VAL A 335 2.21 1.72 7.42
CA VAL A 335 2.55 0.46 8.08
C VAL A 335 3.15 -0.55 7.10
N LEU A 336 2.57 -0.73 5.91
CA LEU A 336 3.11 -1.66 4.90
C LEU A 336 4.50 -1.24 4.39
N LEU A 337 4.72 0.07 4.20
CA LEU A 337 6.03 0.59 3.83
C LEU A 337 7.07 0.27 4.90
N ALA A 338 6.73 0.45 6.19
CA ALA A 338 7.62 0.11 7.29
C ALA A 338 7.96 -1.38 7.32
N VAL A 339 6.97 -2.27 7.14
CA VAL A 339 7.19 -3.73 7.04
C VAL A 339 8.20 -4.05 5.95
N VAL A 340 8.01 -3.47 4.77
CA VAL A 340 8.82 -3.79 3.58
C VAL A 340 10.22 -3.22 3.71
N VAL A 341 10.37 -1.96 4.12
CA VAL A 341 11.69 -1.33 4.33
C VAL A 341 12.51 -2.14 5.32
N LEU A 342 11.90 -2.59 6.43
CA LEU A 342 12.60 -3.38 7.43
C LEU A 342 12.91 -4.80 6.99
N ALA A 343 11.97 -5.47 6.31
CA ALA A 343 12.24 -6.79 5.70
C ALA A 343 13.39 -6.69 4.69
N THR A 344 13.36 -5.68 3.83
CA THR A 344 14.42 -5.39 2.86
C THR A 344 15.75 -5.06 3.53
N ALA A 345 15.76 -4.21 4.56
CA ALA A 345 16.96 -3.84 5.29
C ALA A 345 17.61 -5.05 6.00
N THR A 346 16.81 -5.95 6.57
CA THR A 346 17.33 -7.17 7.21
C THR A 346 17.85 -8.19 6.21
N ILE A 347 17.20 -8.32 5.05
CA ILE A 347 17.72 -9.14 3.96
C ILE A 347 19.01 -8.53 3.44
N LEU A 348 19.11 -7.19 3.30
CA LEU A 348 20.35 -6.50 2.91
C LEU A 348 21.48 -6.68 3.93
N ARG A 349 21.19 -6.60 5.24
CA ARG A 349 22.17 -6.86 6.31
C ARG A 349 22.62 -8.33 6.35
N GLY A 350 21.72 -9.27 6.09
CA GLY A 350 22.08 -10.69 5.91
C GLY A 350 22.77 -10.98 4.57
N ALA A 351 22.47 -10.19 3.53
CA ALA A 351 22.99 -10.34 2.17
C ALA A 351 24.37 -9.70 1.98
N LEU A 352 24.88 -8.96 2.97
CA LEU A 352 26.33 -8.73 3.10
C LEU A 352 27.12 -10.05 3.23
N ALA A 353 26.45 -11.18 3.55
CA ALA A 353 27.02 -12.52 3.50
C ALA A 353 26.53 -13.40 2.32
N ALA A 354 25.49 -13.01 1.56
CA ALA A 354 25.00 -13.85 0.44
C ALA A 354 24.24 -13.09 -0.66
N ARG A 355 24.89 -13.05 -1.84
CA ARG A 355 24.47 -13.07 -3.27
C ARG A 355 22.99 -12.93 -3.75
N ARG A 356 21.98 -12.54 -2.95
CA ARG A 356 20.56 -12.52 -3.35
C ARG A 356 19.81 -11.24 -2.93
N ALA A 357 20.36 -10.07 -3.27
CA ALA A 357 19.76 -8.75 -2.98
C ALA A 357 18.60 -8.34 -3.94
N GLY A 358 18.19 -9.19 -4.89
CA GLY A 358 17.21 -8.82 -5.92
C GLY A 358 15.74 -8.91 -5.53
N LEU A 359 15.35 -9.91 -4.74
CA LEU A 359 13.98 -10.08 -4.25
C LEU A 359 13.45 -8.91 -3.38
N PRO A 360 14.24 -8.32 -2.45
CA PRO A 360 13.73 -7.29 -1.55
C PRO A 360 13.56 -5.91 -2.22
N LEU A 361 14.41 -5.56 -3.19
CA LEU A 361 14.24 -4.34 -3.99
C LEU A 361 13.06 -4.46 -4.96
N ALA A 362 12.84 -5.65 -5.54
CA ALA A 362 11.63 -5.95 -6.30
C ALA A 362 10.37 -5.87 -5.42
N ALA A 363 10.41 -6.36 -4.17
CA ALA A 363 9.30 -6.24 -3.23
C ALA A 363 9.01 -4.78 -2.81
N LEU A 364 10.05 -3.96 -2.60
CA LEU A 364 9.93 -2.52 -2.34
C LEU A 364 9.32 -1.77 -3.54
N ALA A 365 9.78 -2.09 -4.75
CA ALA A 365 9.23 -1.54 -5.98
C ALA A 365 7.75 -1.95 -6.17
N VAL A 366 7.42 -3.23 -5.95
CA VAL A 366 6.05 -3.76 -5.91
C VAL A 366 5.17 -2.93 -4.97
N VAL A 367 5.58 -2.65 -3.74
CA VAL A 367 4.76 -1.89 -2.78
C VAL A 367 4.51 -0.44 -3.20
N LEU A 368 5.52 0.22 -3.76
CA LEU A 368 5.39 1.57 -4.31
C LEU A 368 4.49 1.59 -5.56
N LEU A 369 4.47 0.50 -6.33
CA LEU A 369 3.71 0.37 -7.58
C LEU A 369 2.26 -0.09 -7.37
N PHE A 370 1.98 -0.89 -6.32
CA PHE A 370 0.63 -1.39 -6.01
C PHE A 370 -0.22 -0.44 -5.15
N SER A 371 0.34 0.63 -4.62
CA SER A 371 -0.35 1.48 -3.65
C SER A 371 -0.83 2.83 -4.22
N ASN A 372 -0.59 3.14 -5.50
CA ASN A 372 -1.06 4.38 -6.10
C ASN A 372 -2.42 4.21 -6.81
N GLN A 373 -3.50 4.14 -6.03
CA GLN A 373 -4.89 4.17 -6.51
C GLN A 373 -5.32 5.61 -6.89
N ILE A 374 -4.69 6.20 -7.90
CA ILE A 374 -5.15 7.47 -8.49
C ILE A 374 -5.98 7.12 -9.74
N PRO A 375 -7.20 7.67 -9.92
CA PRO A 375 -8.04 7.40 -11.08
C PRO A 375 -7.30 7.68 -12.39
N ALA A 376 -7.47 6.80 -13.37
CA ALA A 376 -6.92 6.97 -14.72
C ALA A 376 -7.53 8.22 -15.36
N ASP A 377 -6.72 9.25 -15.59
CA ASP A 377 -7.08 10.37 -16.44
C ASP A 377 -7.14 9.85 -17.87
N THR A 378 -8.24 10.20 -18.51
CA THR A 378 -8.56 9.93 -19.90
C THR A 378 -7.51 10.55 -20.81
N THR A 379 -6.53 9.77 -21.26
CA THR A 379 -5.65 10.18 -22.36
C THR A 379 -6.51 10.25 -23.63
N SER A 380 -6.63 11.48 -24.16
CA SER A 380 -7.36 11.82 -25.38
C SER A 380 -6.92 11.00 -26.58
N ASN A 381 -7.81 10.91 -27.57
CA ASN A 381 -7.75 10.00 -28.71
C ASN A 381 -6.75 10.40 -29.81
N GLU A 382 -5.76 11.23 -29.50
CA GLU A 382 -4.92 11.91 -30.50
C GLU A 382 -3.48 11.41 -30.49
N GLN A 383 -2.85 11.44 -31.69
CA GLN A 383 -1.42 11.23 -31.86
C GLN A 383 -0.64 12.23 -31.01
N HIS A 384 0.26 11.74 -30.16
CA HIS A 384 1.08 12.59 -29.32
C HIS A 384 2.57 12.34 -29.52
N TRP A 385 3.35 13.40 -29.33
CA TRP A 385 4.81 13.33 -29.36
C TRP A 385 5.35 13.25 -27.95
N SER A 386 6.38 12.43 -27.76
CA SER A 386 7.10 12.32 -26.51
C SER A 386 8.60 12.41 -26.72
N PHE A 387 9.27 13.11 -25.81
CA PHE A 387 10.71 13.23 -25.78
C PHE A 387 11.26 12.47 -24.58
N THR A 388 12.22 11.59 -24.81
CA THR A 388 12.86 10.82 -23.74
C THR A 388 14.34 11.16 -23.66
N VAL A 389 14.79 11.54 -22.47
CA VAL A 389 16.21 11.75 -22.18
C VAL A 389 16.66 10.64 -21.23
N GLY A 390 17.72 9.94 -21.61
CA GLY A 390 18.26 8.81 -20.85
C GLY A 390 19.73 9.01 -20.51
N ALA A 391 20.14 8.56 -19.34
CA ALA A 391 21.55 8.50 -18.96
C ALA A 391 21.81 7.21 -18.20
N GLY A 392 22.97 6.59 -18.45
CA GLY A 392 23.36 5.39 -17.72
C GLY A 392 24.81 5.03 -17.88
N ASN A 393 25.21 4.07 -17.08
CA ASN A 393 26.56 3.54 -17.04
C ASN A 393 26.50 2.02 -16.81
N GLY A 394 27.57 1.35 -17.21
CA GLY A 394 27.70 -0.07 -16.94
C GLY A 394 29.13 -0.56 -17.04
N GLU A 395 29.32 -1.77 -16.53
CA GLU A 395 30.58 -2.50 -16.53
C GLU A 395 30.32 -3.91 -17.04
N PHE A 396 31.22 -4.42 -17.89
CA PHE A 396 31.18 -5.78 -18.39
C PHE A 396 32.57 -6.34 -18.65
N ALA A 397 32.74 -7.66 -18.59
CA ALA A 397 33.99 -8.33 -18.96
C ALA A 397 33.80 -9.14 -20.26
N ARG A 398 34.82 -9.13 -21.11
CA ARG A 398 34.86 -9.93 -22.35
C ARG A 398 36.28 -10.41 -22.65
N GLU A 399 36.38 -11.51 -23.37
CA GLU A 399 37.63 -11.92 -24.02
C GLU A 399 37.76 -11.26 -25.39
N GLN A 400 38.94 -10.71 -25.68
CA GLN A 400 39.25 -10.12 -26.99
C GLN A 400 40.75 -10.22 -27.28
N GLN A 401 41.11 -10.21 -28.56
CA GLN A 401 42.50 -10.19 -28.97
C GLN A 401 43.11 -8.79 -28.76
N PRO A 402 44.33 -8.68 -28.19
CA PRO A 402 45.05 -7.42 -28.10
C PRO A 402 45.26 -6.79 -29.48
N TYR A 403 45.21 -5.46 -29.55
CA TYR A 403 45.56 -4.67 -30.74
C TYR A 403 47.08 -4.46 -30.73
N ASP A 404 47.87 -5.51 -30.99
CA ASP A 404 49.30 -5.37 -31.28
C ASP A 404 49.51 -5.83 -32.71
N ASN A 405 49.68 -4.84 -33.59
CA ASN A 405 49.69 -5.06 -35.03
C ASN A 405 51.03 -4.69 -35.68
N GLU A 406 52.13 -5.01 -35.00
CA GLU A 406 53.48 -4.67 -35.45
C GLU A 406 54.29 -5.88 -35.97
N GLY A 407 53.65 -7.00 -36.33
CA GLY A 407 54.39 -8.14 -36.87
C GLY A 407 53.60 -9.08 -37.77
N CYS A 408 54.29 -9.71 -38.72
CA CYS A 408 53.80 -10.84 -39.52
C CYS A 408 53.69 -12.14 -38.70
N GLY A 409 53.09 -12.09 -37.51
CA GLY A 409 52.90 -13.21 -36.60
C GLY A 409 51.44 -13.69 -36.56
N SER A 410 51.22 -14.90 -36.06
CA SER A 410 49.87 -15.38 -35.76
C SER A 410 49.15 -14.43 -34.78
N PRO A 411 47.82 -14.25 -34.90
CA PRO A 411 47.07 -13.35 -34.01
C PRO A 411 47.33 -13.68 -32.54
N PRO A 412 47.57 -12.67 -31.68
CA PRO A 412 47.81 -12.90 -30.27
C PRO A 412 46.61 -13.63 -29.62
N PRO A 413 46.85 -14.47 -28.60
CA PRO A 413 45.79 -15.18 -27.90
C PRO A 413 44.79 -14.19 -27.27
N THR A 414 43.53 -14.60 -27.14
CA THR A 414 42.50 -13.80 -26.48
C THR A 414 42.89 -13.50 -25.03
N GLN A 415 42.72 -12.25 -24.63
CA GLN A 415 42.97 -11.80 -23.25
C GLN A 415 41.66 -11.27 -22.63
N PRO A 416 41.49 -11.40 -21.31
CA PRO A 416 40.31 -10.89 -20.61
C PRO A 416 40.44 -9.37 -20.37
N PHE A 417 39.43 -8.62 -20.79
CA PHE A 417 39.34 -7.18 -20.57
C PHE A 417 38.03 -6.82 -19.86
N ARG A 418 38.13 -5.79 -19.03
CA ARG A 418 36.98 -5.14 -18.40
C ARG A 418 36.70 -3.83 -19.11
N HIS A 419 35.44 -3.65 -19.46
CA HIS A 419 34.89 -2.47 -20.12
C HIS A 419 33.98 -1.72 -19.15
N SER A 420 34.14 -0.41 -19.07
CA SER A 420 33.26 0.48 -18.33
C SER A 420 32.79 1.59 -19.25
N TYR A 421 31.48 1.66 -19.48
CA TYR A 421 30.89 2.63 -20.39
C TYR A 421 29.96 3.59 -19.66
N ARG A 422 29.83 4.79 -20.23
CA ARG A 422 28.84 5.79 -19.86
C ARG A 422 28.17 6.29 -21.12
N SER A 423 26.85 6.42 -21.12
CA SER A 423 26.09 6.86 -22.28
C SER A 423 24.91 7.74 -21.91
N VAL A 424 24.64 8.70 -22.77
CA VAL A 424 23.47 9.57 -22.76
C VAL A 424 22.70 9.34 -24.05
N SER A 425 21.37 9.36 -23.97
CA SER A 425 20.48 9.17 -25.11
C SER A 425 19.39 10.21 -25.12
N VAL A 426 19.00 10.65 -26.31
CA VAL A 426 17.83 11.48 -26.56
C VAL A 426 16.95 10.77 -27.58
N ASP A 427 15.67 10.68 -27.31
CA ASP A 427 14.70 9.97 -28.13
C ASP A 427 13.51 10.87 -28.43
N ALA A 428 13.07 10.88 -29.68
CA ALA A 428 11.84 11.53 -30.11
C ALA A 428 10.90 10.46 -30.68
N THR A 429 9.77 10.25 -30.01
CA THR A 429 8.83 9.18 -30.32
C THR A 429 7.43 9.75 -30.54
N SER A 430 6.85 9.44 -31.70
CA SER A 430 5.45 9.65 -32.01
C SER A 430 4.67 8.40 -31.64
N SER A 431 3.58 8.58 -30.90
CA SER A 431 2.71 7.48 -30.47
C SER A 431 1.29 7.73 -31.00
N TRP A 432 0.63 6.69 -31.52
CA TRP A 432 -0.72 6.78 -32.08
C TRP A 432 -1.52 5.49 -31.87
N LYS A 433 -2.83 5.64 -31.75
CA LYS A 433 -3.76 4.51 -31.65
C LYS A 433 -4.28 4.13 -33.04
N PRO A 434 -4.29 2.82 -33.39
CA PRO A 434 -4.88 2.35 -34.63
C PRO A 434 -6.42 2.40 -34.64
N ASP A 435 -7.07 2.21 -33.48
CA ASP A 435 -8.53 2.33 -33.33
C ASP A 435 -8.87 3.27 -32.14
N PRO A 436 -9.77 4.25 -32.30
CA PRO A 436 -10.19 5.14 -31.23
C PRO A 436 -10.96 4.46 -30.09
N THR A 437 -11.46 3.24 -30.29
CA THR A 437 -12.11 2.41 -29.27
C THR A 437 -11.12 1.49 -28.55
N ASP A 438 -9.89 1.37 -29.05
CA ASP A 438 -8.87 0.52 -28.47
C ASP A 438 -8.34 1.09 -27.15
N ARG A 439 -7.99 0.16 -26.26
CA ARG A 439 -7.40 0.50 -24.96
C ARG A 439 -6.06 1.22 -25.17
N PRO A 440 -5.63 2.08 -24.21
CA PRO A 440 -4.36 2.81 -24.28
C PRO A 440 -3.11 1.92 -24.45
N GLU A 441 -3.23 0.61 -24.30
CA GLU A 441 -2.13 -0.35 -24.42
C GLU A 441 -1.82 -0.78 -25.86
N ALA A 442 -2.71 -0.52 -26.81
CA ALA A 442 -2.57 -0.85 -28.24
C ALA A 442 -1.94 0.29 -29.07
N GLU A 443 -1.23 1.21 -28.40
CA GLU A 443 -0.62 2.36 -29.05
C GLU A 443 0.68 1.98 -29.76
N ASN A 444 0.77 2.25 -31.06
CA ASN A 444 2.00 2.04 -31.82
C ASN A 444 2.96 3.20 -31.56
N GLU A 445 4.26 2.92 -31.57
CA GLU A 445 5.30 3.92 -31.35
C GLU A 445 6.31 3.88 -32.51
N ALA A 446 6.69 5.05 -33.01
CA ALA A 446 7.75 5.20 -34.00
C ALA A 446 8.61 6.40 -33.63
N GLY A 447 9.93 6.24 -33.70
CA GLY A 447 10.81 7.30 -33.26
C GLY A 447 12.24 7.15 -33.72
N LEU A 448 13.03 8.16 -33.37
CA LEU A 448 14.44 8.23 -33.65
C LEU A 448 15.19 8.51 -32.35
N ARG A 449 16.08 7.59 -32.00
CA ARG A 449 16.91 7.70 -30.81
C ARG A 449 18.36 7.98 -31.19
N LEU A 450 18.93 9.01 -30.59
CA LEU A 450 20.33 9.37 -30.69
C LEU A 450 21.03 9.01 -29.39
N MET A 451 22.23 8.45 -29.50
CA MET A 451 23.02 8.01 -28.35
C MET A 451 24.45 8.44 -28.51
N VAL A 452 25.05 8.86 -27.40
CA VAL A 452 26.46 9.23 -27.34
C VAL A 452 27.03 8.70 -26.04
N GLY A 453 28.26 8.19 -26.07
CA GLY A 453 28.88 7.60 -24.91
C GLY A 453 30.37 7.45 -25.05
N ARG A 454 30.96 6.88 -24.01
CA ARG A 454 32.39 6.59 -23.96
C ARG A 454 32.58 5.26 -23.26
N ASP A 455 33.39 4.40 -23.86
CA ASP A 455 33.84 3.15 -23.28
C ASP A 455 35.30 3.26 -22.85
N GLN A 456 35.63 2.64 -21.73
CA GLN A 456 36.98 2.55 -21.19
C GLN A 456 37.31 1.08 -20.95
N GLN A 457 38.41 0.64 -21.55
CA GLN A 457 38.88 -0.72 -21.54
C GLN A 457 40.12 -0.84 -20.65
N HIS A 458 40.10 -1.81 -19.74
CA HIS A 458 41.19 -2.16 -18.83
C HIS A 458 41.54 -3.65 -18.97
N THR A 459 42.82 -4.00 -19.00
CA THR A 459 43.25 -5.40 -18.97
C THR A 459 43.08 -5.98 -17.57
N ILE A 460 42.45 -7.15 -17.46
CA ILE A 460 42.28 -7.82 -16.16
C ILE A 460 43.65 -8.36 -15.72
N GLY A 461 44.24 -7.79 -14.66
CA GLY A 461 45.54 -8.22 -14.10
C GLY A 461 46.75 -7.34 -14.43
N ARG A 462 46.61 -6.30 -15.27
CA ARG A 462 47.63 -5.24 -15.48
C ARG A 462 46.95 -3.86 -15.45
N PRO A 463 47.38 -2.93 -14.58
CA PRO A 463 46.71 -1.65 -14.41
C PRO A 463 47.00 -0.60 -15.50
N ASP A 464 48.05 -0.78 -16.31
CA ASP A 464 48.63 0.33 -17.08
C ASP A 464 47.99 0.58 -18.45
N THR A 465 47.17 -0.34 -18.98
CA THR A 465 46.57 -0.19 -20.32
C THR A 465 45.13 0.31 -20.24
N VAL A 466 44.92 1.61 -20.47
CA VAL A 466 43.60 2.23 -20.57
C VAL A 466 43.36 2.68 -22.01
N LYS A 467 42.53 1.94 -22.76
CA LYS A 467 42.05 2.40 -24.08
C LYS A 467 40.68 3.02 -23.89
N SER A 468 40.47 4.19 -24.49
CA SER A 468 39.17 4.85 -24.43
C SER A 468 38.59 5.07 -25.82
N THR A 469 37.33 4.68 -25.96
CA THR A 469 36.62 4.65 -27.24
C THR A 469 35.38 5.52 -27.15
N PHE A 470 35.23 6.45 -28.08
CA PHE A 470 34.00 7.21 -28.23
C PHE A 470 32.93 6.32 -28.87
N LEU A 471 31.72 6.36 -28.31
CA LEU A 471 30.57 5.63 -28.81
C LEU A 471 29.52 6.62 -29.31
N PHE A 472 28.93 6.35 -30.47
CA PHE A 472 27.73 7.04 -30.92
C PHE A 472 26.83 6.06 -31.66
N ALA A 473 25.51 6.26 -31.58
CA ALA A 473 24.59 5.58 -32.47
C ALA A 473 23.34 6.38 -32.77
N ILE A 474 22.80 6.10 -33.95
CA ILE A 474 21.49 6.54 -34.41
C ILE A 474 20.63 5.28 -34.50
N ASN A 475 19.44 5.33 -33.92
CA ASN A 475 18.54 4.19 -33.82
C ASN A 475 17.11 4.57 -34.20
N PRO A 476 16.75 4.53 -35.50
CA PRO A 476 15.36 4.49 -35.91
C PRO A 476 14.71 3.23 -35.33
N HIS A 477 13.59 3.40 -34.63
CA HIS A 477 12.87 2.29 -34.00
C HIS A 477 11.37 2.40 -34.25
N TYR A 478 10.74 1.24 -34.30
CA TYR A 478 9.31 1.08 -34.51
C TYR A 478 8.79 -0.03 -33.61
N MET A 479 7.64 0.20 -32.98
CA MET A 479 6.99 -0.74 -32.06
C MET A 479 5.51 -0.84 -32.40
N LEU A 480 5.10 -2.03 -32.83
CA LEU A 480 3.72 -2.39 -33.06
C LEU A 480 3.14 -3.00 -31.78
N ASN A 481 2.13 -2.38 -31.19
CA ASN A 481 1.44 -2.92 -30.03
C ASN A 481 0.03 -3.35 -30.39
N ARG A 482 -0.36 -4.57 -30.01
CA ARG A 482 -1.72 -5.11 -30.10
C ARG A 482 -2.17 -5.55 -28.73
N ARG A 483 -3.44 -5.93 -28.58
CA ARG A 483 -4.02 -6.32 -27.29
C ARG A 483 -3.30 -7.49 -26.58
N TRP A 484 -2.72 -8.43 -27.34
CA TRP A 484 -2.14 -9.68 -26.82
C TRP A 484 -0.66 -9.87 -27.12
N PHE A 485 -0.11 -9.10 -28.04
CA PHE A 485 1.29 -9.18 -28.41
C PHE A 485 1.77 -7.81 -28.90
N GLY A 486 3.08 -7.61 -28.87
CA GLY A 486 3.69 -6.50 -29.56
C GLY A 486 5.06 -6.88 -30.07
N ILE A 487 5.41 -6.29 -31.20
CA ILE A 487 6.61 -6.59 -31.96
C ILE A 487 7.20 -5.26 -32.37
N GLY A 488 8.47 -5.07 -32.05
CA GLY A 488 9.21 -3.91 -32.46
C GLY A 488 10.65 -4.24 -32.71
N GLY A 489 11.32 -3.25 -33.30
CA GLY A 489 12.72 -3.34 -33.59
C GLY A 489 13.22 -2.06 -34.19
N GLY A 490 14.52 -2.04 -34.44
CA GLY A 490 15.18 -0.94 -35.08
C GLY A 490 16.64 -1.26 -35.32
N LEU A 491 17.37 -0.25 -35.76
CA LEU A 491 18.71 -0.45 -36.30
C LEU A 491 19.68 0.52 -35.65
N LEU A 492 20.59 0.02 -34.82
CA LEU A 492 21.66 0.80 -34.24
C LEU A 492 22.75 1.01 -35.29
N LEU A 493 22.95 2.25 -35.72
CA LEU A 493 23.95 2.67 -36.70
C LEU A 493 24.98 3.59 -36.03
N GLY A 494 26.23 3.15 -35.92
CA GLY A 494 27.30 4.01 -35.40
C GLY A 494 28.50 3.25 -34.84
N THR A 495 29.28 3.93 -33.99
CA THR A 495 30.38 3.33 -33.23
C THR A 495 29.85 2.72 -31.93
N LEU A 496 29.51 1.44 -31.99
CA LEU A 496 28.86 0.74 -30.89
C LEU A 496 29.85 0.04 -29.93
N GLY A 497 31.17 0.22 -30.12
CA GLY A 497 32.18 -0.46 -29.31
C GLY A 497 32.29 -1.98 -29.58
N TYR A 498 31.65 -2.45 -30.65
CA TYR A 498 31.68 -3.83 -31.12
C TYR A 498 32.94 -4.09 -31.94
N SER A 499 33.69 -5.13 -31.58
CA SER A 499 34.73 -5.72 -32.44
C SER A 499 34.31 -7.14 -32.71
N LYS A 500 33.54 -7.38 -33.78
CA LYS A 500 33.03 -8.71 -34.13
C LYS A 500 34.03 -9.57 -34.90
N THR A 501 35.23 -9.08 -35.14
CA THR A 501 36.16 -9.70 -36.08
C THR A 501 37.56 -9.74 -35.48
N ALA A 502 38.09 -10.96 -35.34
CA ALA A 502 39.51 -11.21 -35.34
C ALA A 502 40.10 -10.59 -36.62
N GLY A 503 40.86 -9.50 -36.49
CA GLY A 503 41.46 -8.79 -37.62
C GLY A 503 41.29 -7.26 -37.58
N ASP A 504 42.30 -6.59 -37.04
CA ASP A 504 42.92 -5.29 -37.40
C ASP A 504 42.16 -4.02 -37.71
N THR A 505 40.85 -3.99 -37.85
CA THR A 505 40.17 -2.72 -38.17
C THR A 505 39.02 -2.45 -37.23
N TYR A 506 39.19 -1.40 -36.42
CA TYR A 506 38.10 -0.68 -35.79
C TYR A 506 37.11 -0.31 -36.90
N GLN A 507 35.97 -1.01 -36.99
CA GLN A 507 34.94 -0.63 -37.95
C GLN A 507 34.26 0.65 -37.43
N PRO A 508 34.41 1.80 -38.13
CA PRO A 508 33.88 3.08 -37.65
C PRO A 508 32.35 3.16 -37.74
N LEU A 509 31.70 2.21 -38.42
CA LEU A 509 30.25 2.17 -38.58
C LEU A 509 29.78 0.71 -38.49
N VAL A 510 29.13 0.38 -37.38
CA VAL A 510 28.51 -0.94 -37.16
C VAL A 510 27.00 -0.78 -37.22
N ALA A 511 26.34 -1.66 -37.98
CA ALA A 511 24.90 -1.80 -38.02
C ALA A 511 24.48 -3.01 -37.18
N ALA A 512 23.80 -2.78 -36.06
CA ALA A 512 23.30 -3.84 -35.18
C ALA A 512 21.76 -3.76 -35.08
N PRO A 513 21.02 -4.78 -35.54
CA PRO A 513 19.58 -4.81 -35.33
C PRO A 513 19.28 -5.04 -33.85
N HIS A 514 18.26 -4.35 -33.36
CA HIS A 514 17.62 -4.67 -32.08
C HIS A 514 16.19 -5.12 -32.32
N PHE A 515 15.74 -6.06 -31.50
CA PHE A 515 14.41 -6.65 -31.61
C PHE A 515 13.78 -6.73 -30.23
N THR A 516 12.52 -6.36 -30.12
CA THR A 516 11.75 -6.41 -28.87
C THR A 516 10.40 -7.03 -29.18
N THR A 517 10.06 -8.09 -28.46
CA THR A 517 8.78 -8.77 -28.59
C THR A 517 8.18 -9.04 -27.23
N TRP A 518 6.86 -8.97 -27.13
CA TRP A 518 6.15 -9.36 -25.93
C TRP A 518 4.84 -10.06 -26.26
N ILE A 519 4.41 -10.93 -25.35
CA ILE A 519 3.16 -11.70 -25.45
C ILE A 519 2.45 -11.75 -24.10
N GLY A 520 1.13 -11.64 -24.12
CA GLY A 520 0.26 -11.67 -22.93
C GLY A 520 -0.60 -10.41 -22.79
N ARG A 521 -1.34 -10.31 -21.68
CA ARG A 521 -2.16 -9.14 -21.37
C ARG A 521 -1.38 -8.21 -20.46
N ARG A 522 -0.88 -7.08 -20.99
CA ARG A 522 0.00 -6.16 -20.25
C ARG A 522 -0.61 -5.69 -18.93
N GLU A 523 -1.94 -5.52 -18.86
CA GLU A 523 -2.69 -5.21 -17.63
C GLU A 523 -2.39 -6.17 -16.46
N TYR A 524 -2.21 -7.46 -16.75
CA TYR A 524 -2.09 -8.50 -15.72
C TYR A 524 -0.70 -9.12 -15.72
N LEU A 525 -0.29 -9.65 -16.86
CA LEU A 525 0.94 -10.41 -17.01
C LEU A 525 1.33 -10.50 -18.49
N TYR A 526 2.58 -10.22 -18.78
CA TYR A 526 3.18 -10.40 -20.09
C TYR A 526 4.61 -10.93 -19.98
N VAL A 527 5.05 -11.65 -20.99
CA VAL A 527 6.44 -12.09 -21.16
C VAL A 527 7.06 -11.22 -22.25
N GLN A 528 8.26 -10.71 -22.02
CA GLN A 528 9.01 -9.89 -22.96
C GLN A 528 10.38 -10.51 -23.23
N GLY A 529 10.74 -10.56 -24.51
CA GLY A 529 12.05 -10.94 -24.99
C GLY A 529 12.65 -9.79 -25.78
N ASP A 530 13.89 -9.42 -25.46
CA ASP A 530 14.61 -8.40 -26.20
C ASP A 530 16.01 -8.85 -26.61
N VAL A 531 16.42 -8.45 -27.80
CA VAL A 531 17.73 -8.73 -28.38
C VAL A 531 18.39 -7.40 -28.71
N ASN A 532 19.60 -7.17 -28.18
CA ASN A 532 20.42 -5.97 -28.43
C ASN A 532 19.70 -4.65 -28.10
N THR A 533 18.91 -4.63 -27.02
CA THR A 533 18.05 -3.48 -26.72
C THR A 533 18.88 -2.26 -26.30
N PRO A 534 18.59 -1.08 -26.87
CA PRO A 534 19.43 0.08 -26.63
C PRO A 534 19.21 0.73 -25.25
N THR A 535 18.18 0.34 -24.50
CA THR A 535 17.90 0.79 -23.12
C THR A 535 19.04 0.51 -22.14
N GLN A 536 19.99 -0.34 -22.52
CA GLN A 536 21.11 -0.79 -21.69
C GLN A 536 22.41 0.00 -21.92
N GLY A 537 22.42 0.92 -22.89
CA GLY A 537 23.56 1.75 -23.27
C GLY A 537 24.44 1.11 -24.37
N LEU A 538 25.21 1.96 -25.04
CA LEU A 538 25.88 1.63 -26.32
C LEU A 538 26.96 0.55 -26.24
N GLY A 539 27.60 0.36 -25.08
CA GLY A 539 28.79 -0.49 -24.97
C GLY A 539 28.51 -1.98 -24.80
N ASN A 540 27.30 -2.37 -24.36
CA ASN A 540 27.02 -3.75 -23.98
C ASN A 540 25.56 -4.16 -24.26
N PRO A 541 25.27 -4.64 -25.48
CA PRO A 541 23.96 -5.13 -25.85
C PRO A 541 23.69 -6.41 -25.07
N ALA A 542 22.52 -6.53 -24.47
CA ALA A 542 22.14 -7.76 -23.81
C ALA A 542 20.96 -8.43 -24.53
N LEU A 543 20.89 -9.73 -24.35
CA LEU A 543 19.69 -10.52 -24.56
C LEU A 543 18.92 -10.53 -23.23
N ARG A 544 17.65 -10.14 -23.27
CA ARG A 544 16.75 -10.08 -22.11
C ARG A 544 15.58 -11.01 -22.30
N VAL A 545 15.22 -11.71 -21.24
CA VAL A 545 13.93 -12.40 -21.13
C VAL A 545 13.36 -12.10 -19.76
N GLY A 546 12.14 -11.58 -19.72
CA GLY A 546 11.50 -11.17 -18.48
C GLY A 546 9.98 -11.33 -18.49
N VAL A 547 9.42 -11.28 -17.28
CA VAL A 547 7.99 -11.29 -17.03
C VAL A 547 7.62 -9.96 -16.37
N GLY A 548 6.56 -9.33 -16.86
CA GLY A 548 6.14 -8.02 -16.42
C GLY A 548 4.63 -7.87 -16.26
N SER A 549 4.23 -6.78 -15.62
CA SER A 549 2.83 -6.41 -15.41
C SER A 549 2.67 -4.89 -15.35
N ARG A 550 1.54 -4.38 -15.86
CA ARG A 550 1.11 -2.98 -15.74
C ARG A 550 0.04 -2.76 -14.66
N PHE A 551 -0.33 -3.80 -13.92
CA PHE A 551 -1.26 -3.71 -12.78
C PHE A 551 -2.60 -3.01 -13.11
N ARG A 552 -3.16 -3.29 -14.29
CA ARG A 552 -4.40 -2.70 -14.82
C ARG A 552 -4.37 -1.16 -14.88
N SER A 553 -3.18 -0.58 -14.82
CA SER A 553 -2.94 0.85 -15.05
C SER A 553 -2.84 1.11 -16.54
N SER A 554 -3.35 2.25 -17.02
CA SER A 554 -3.25 2.71 -18.41
C SER A 554 -1.82 3.09 -18.85
N GLY A 555 -0.80 2.35 -18.40
CA GLY A 555 0.61 2.63 -18.67
C GLY A 555 1.31 3.54 -17.65
N ARG A 556 0.63 3.92 -16.54
CA ARG A 556 1.23 4.77 -15.50
C ARG A 556 2.32 4.06 -14.70
N TYR A 557 2.09 2.76 -14.47
CA TYR A 557 2.99 1.88 -13.73
C TYR A 557 3.27 0.64 -14.56
N SER A 558 4.53 0.24 -14.62
CA SER A 558 4.90 -1.07 -15.14
C SER A 558 6.13 -1.61 -14.44
N VAL A 559 6.19 -2.92 -14.29
CA VAL A 559 7.38 -3.64 -13.81
C VAL A 559 7.69 -4.73 -14.81
N LEU A 560 8.97 -4.88 -15.12
CA LEU A 560 9.52 -6.00 -15.87
C LEU A 560 10.73 -6.55 -15.10
N LEU A 561 10.68 -7.84 -14.78
CA LEU A 561 11.72 -8.54 -14.04
C LEU A 561 12.19 -9.72 -14.88
N GLY A 562 13.50 -9.96 -14.94
CA GLY A 562 13.98 -11.03 -15.80
C GLY A 562 15.46 -11.32 -15.68
N MET A 563 15.95 -12.10 -16.62
CA MET A 563 17.37 -12.37 -16.81
C MET A 563 17.90 -11.62 -18.02
N SER A 564 19.07 -11.04 -17.87
CA SER A 564 19.82 -10.35 -18.90
C SER A 564 21.17 -11.02 -19.03
N THR A 565 21.61 -11.26 -20.26
CA THR A 565 22.90 -11.85 -20.59
C THR A 565 23.58 -10.99 -21.64
N GLY A 566 24.87 -10.68 -21.45
CA GLY A 566 25.65 -9.94 -22.44
C GLY A 566 25.66 -10.68 -23.78
N SER A 567 25.36 -9.98 -24.86
CA SER A 567 25.24 -10.56 -26.20
C SER A 567 26.59 -10.55 -26.93
N GLY A 568 27.00 -11.71 -27.45
CA GLY A 568 27.89 -11.76 -28.61
C GLY A 568 29.40 -11.94 -28.39
N TYR A 569 29.91 -12.17 -27.17
CA TYR A 569 31.35 -12.42 -26.94
C TYR A 569 31.63 -13.51 -25.91
N PRO A 570 32.75 -14.26 -26.06
CA PRO A 570 33.20 -15.19 -25.03
C PRO A 570 33.52 -14.41 -23.75
N THR A 571 33.05 -14.93 -22.62
CA THR A 571 33.38 -14.39 -21.30
C THR A 571 34.51 -15.20 -20.67
N PRO A 572 35.38 -14.57 -19.85
CA PRO A 572 36.49 -15.27 -19.25
C PRO A 572 36.02 -16.45 -18.38
N PRO A 573 36.76 -17.58 -18.37
CA PRO A 573 36.37 -18.74 -17.57
C PRO A 573 36.23 -18.37 -16.09
N GLY A 574 35.07 -18.69 -15.49
CA GLY A 574 34.73 -18.35 -14.10
C GLY A 574 33.98 -17.02 -13.92
N VAL A 575 33.78 -16.23 -14.99
CA VAL A 575 32.96 -15.01 -14.98
C VAL A 575 31.51 -15.35 -15.33
N ASN A 576 30.57 -14.87 -14.51
CA ASN A 576 29.15 -14.99 -14.79
C ASN A 576 28.66 -13.76 -15.57
N ASP A 577 28.22 -13.97 -16.81
CA ASP A 577 27.73 -12.98 -17.77
C ASP A 577 26.21 -12.78 -17.70
N LYS A 578 25.54 -13.50 -16.80
CA LYS A 578 24.11 -13.41 -16.54
C LYS A 578 23.84 -12.58 -15.30
N ALA A 579 22.97 -11.59 -15.43
CA ALA A 579 22.44 -10.81 -14.32
C ALA A 579 20.92 -10.85 -14.32
N PHE A 580 20.33 -10.80 -13.12
CA PHE A 580 18.92 -10.49 -13.01
C PHE A 580 18.73 -9.01 -13.35
N PHE A 581 17.61 -8.60 -13.91
CA PHE A 581 17.33 -7.18 -14.13
C PHE A 581 15.97 -6.79 -13.61
N VAL A 582 15.87 -5.51 -13.27
CA VAL A 582 14.64 -4.84 -12.87
C VAL A 582 14.49 -3.60 -13.72
N GLU A 583 13.40 -3.54 -14.46
CA GLU A 583 12.96 -2.36 -15.17
C GLU A 583 11.61 -1.95 -14.61
N SER A 584 11.42 -0.65 -14.37
CA SER A 584 10.12 -0.13 -13.98
C SER A 584 9.80 1.13 -14.76
N SER A 585 8.52 1.46 -14.85
CA SER A 585 8.05 2.73 -15.38
C SER A 585 7.10 3.35 -14.38
N LEU A 586 7.33 4.61 -14.04
CA LEU A 586 6.58 5.38 -13.05
C LEU A 586 6.19 6.73 -13.64
N GLN A 587 4.90 6.96 -13.82
CA GLN A 587 4.38 8.28 -14.19
C GLN A 587 4.29 9.17 -12.94
N ILE A 588 5.13 10.20 -12.87
CA ILE A 588 5.19 11.14 -11.74
C ILE A 588 4.10 12.21 -11.87
N SER A 589 3.81 12.63 -13.09
CA SER A 589 2.75 13.60 -13.41
C SER A 589 2.10 13.24 -14.75
N PRO A 590 0.97 13.85 -15.14
CA PRO A 590 0.29 13.52 -16.41
C PRO A 590 1.21 13.57 -17.64
N ARG A 591 2.30 14.33 -17.60
CA ARG A 591 3.25 14.49 -18.71
C ARG A 591 4.63 13.90 -18.46
N TRP A 592 4.99 13.56 -17.22
CA TRP A 592 6.34 13.08 -16.88
C TRP A 592 6.32 11.62 -16.44
N GLN A 593 7.18 10.82 -17.05
CA GLN A 593 7.38 9.41 -16.73
C GLN A 593 8.86 9.11 -16.54
N VAL A 594 9.20 8.35 -15.50
CA VAL A 594 10.56 7.91 -15.18
C VAL A 594 10.65 6.40 -15.34
N GLN A 595 11.70 5.94 -16.02
CA GLN A 595 11.94 4.53 -16.30
C GLN A 595 13.34 4.13 -15.83
N PRO A 596 13.51 3.73 -14.57
CA PRO A 596 14.78 3.21 -14.09
C PRO A 596 14.96 1.74 -14.50
N TYR A 597 16.19 1.42 -14.89
CA TYR A 597 16.67 0.10 -15.25
C TYR A 597 17.93 -0.23 -14.44
N LEU A 598 17.97 -1.41 -13.84
CA LEU A 598 19.10 -1.87 -13.05
C LEU A 598 19.32 -3.37 -13.23
N THR A 599 20.58 -3.78 -13.41
CA THR A 599 20.97 -5.19 -13.29
C THR A 599 21.45 -5.52 -11.88
N LEU A 600 21.06 -6.70 -11.41
CA LEU A 600 21.26 -7.23 -10.07
C LEU A 600 22.01 -8.57 -10.18
N GLY A 601 23.26 -8.58 -9.72
CA GLY A 601 24.12 -9.77 -9.70
C GLY A 601 25.29 -9.70 -10.68
N GLY A 602 26.40 -10.36 -10.32
CA GLY A 602 27.67 -10.31 -11.07
C GLY A 602 28.62 -9.21 -10.56
N ARG A 603 29.88 -9.56 -10.27
CA ARG A 603 30.95 -8.54 -10.11
C ARG A 603 31.32 -7.91 -11.46
N GLU A 604 31.06 -8.64 -12.54
CA GLU A 604 31.59 -8.37 -13.88
C GLU A 604 30.50 -8.04 -14.92
N PHE A 605 29.23 -7.87 -14.51
CA PHE A 605 28.15 -7.41 -15.41
C PHE A 605 27.18 -6.53 -14.61
N ARG A 606 27.28 -5.21 -14.76
CA ARG A 606 26.49 -4.22 -14.01
C ARG A 606 26.02 -3.13 -14.95
N GLN A 607 24.76 -2.76 -14.89
CA GLN A 607 24.18 -1.72 -15.72
C GLN A 607 23.14 -0.96 -14.89
N ALA A 608 23.22 0.36 -14.94
CA ALA A 608 22.25 1.26 -14.36
C ALA A 608 21.90 2.34 -15.38
N HIS A 609 20.61 2.47 -15.70
CA HIS A 609 20.13 3.45 -16.65
C HIS A 609 18.85 4.07 -16.12
N VAL A 610 18.66 5.37 -16.37
CA VAL A 610 17.43 6.08 -16.02
C VAL A 610 17.00 6.86 -17.25
N GLN A 611 15.75 6.67 -17.64
CA GLN A 611 15.11 7.44 -18.70
C GLN A 611 14.01 8.32 -18.13
N LEU A 612 13.91 9.54 -18.64
CA LEU A 612 12.90 10.53 -18.31
C LEU A 612 12.14 10.88 -19.59
N ARG A 613 10.88 10.47 -19.67
CA ARG A 613 9.97 10.71 -20.79
C ARG A 613 9.04 11.88 -20.47
N TYR A 614 8.95 12.83 -21.39
CA TYR A 614 8.02 13.95 -21.36
C TYR A 614 7.05 13.86 -22.53
N ALA A 615 5.74 13.78 -22.25
CA ALA A 615 4.69 13.80 -23.26
C ALA A 615 4.24 15.24 -23.54
N LEU A 616 4.25 15.62 -24.83
CA LEU A 616 3.77 16.92 -25.26
C LEU A 616 2.25 17.02 -25.11
N PRO A 617 1.71 18.22 -24.81
CA PRO A 617 0.28 18.45 -24.84
C PRO A 617 -0.30 18.14 -26.24
N PRO A 618 -1.53 17.59 -26.31
CA PRO A 618 -2.23 17.49 -27.58
C PRO A 618 -2.33 18.88 -28.20
N ARG A 619 -2.04 18.97 -29.49
CA ARG A 619 -2.11 20.22 -30.22
C ARG A 619 -3.59 20.47 -30.48
N ASN A 620 -4.23 21.36 -29.70
CA ASN A 620 -5.59 21.81 -29.98
C ASN A 620 -5.65 22.21 -31.46
N ARG A 621 -6.36 21.42 -32.27
CA ARG A 621 -6.72 21.78 -33.63
C ARG A 621 -8.03 22.53 -33.64
#